data_AF-A0A963SIB2-F1
#
_entry.id   AF-A0A963SIB2-F1
#
_cell.length_a   1.000
_cell.length_b   1.000
_cell.length_c   1.000
_cell.angle_alpha   90.00
_cell.angle_beta   90.00
_cell.angle_gamma   90.00
#
_symmetry.space_group_name_H-M   'P 1'
#
loop_
_entity.id
_entity.type
_entity.pdbx_description
1 polymer ?
#
loop_
_entity_poly.entity_id
_entity_poly.type
_entity_poly.pdbx_seq_one_letter_code
_entity_poly.pdbx_strand_id
1 'polypeptide(L)'
;MGTWGSGSFENDAALDYVAEIQSVADLDAALTVAGSGEAVDADESCRVIVAAECIAAMRGHASPDLPDNLAGRLAGFGKPSMALFNAVRDNLSAVMSKSELLDLWSESGEMPGFARALTELMERLNKPQRKPAKARKKEPQPNPSPCMFCDQPMGDGAFHMLDVIIHEDDISTSKRGGWAHLQCLNAALHPKHMIQNWEFDDELLEWISRKMDEERSAS
;
A
#
# COMPACT_ATOMS: atom_id res chain seq x y z
N MET A 1 6.74 25.55 3.21
CA MET A 1 7.12 24.13 3.25
C MET A 1 8.40 24.00 2.45
N GLY A 2 9.53 23.73 3.10
CA GLY A 2 10.79 23.43 2.40
C GLY A 2 10.60 22.15 1.59
N THR A 3 11.24 22.05 0.44
CA THR A 3 11.25 20.95 -0.55
C THR A 3 10.85 19.56 -0.01
N TRP A 4 9.55 19.33 0.20
CA TRP A 4 8.98 18.03 0.57
C TRP A 4 8.57 17.33 -0.71
N GLY A 5 9.03 16.12 -0.91
CA GLY A 5 8.56 15.28 -2.00
C GLY A 5 7.57 14.22 -1.51
N SER A 6 6.82 13.63 -2.43
CA SER A 6 5.78 12.63 -2.12
C SER A 6 6.35 11.21 -1.85
N GLY A 7 7.66 11.01 -1.99
CA GLY A 7 8.32 9.73 -1.83
C GLY A 7 8.50 9.31 -0.36
N SER A 8 8.49 8.00 -0.13
CA SER A 8 8.62 7.36 1.20
C SER A 8 9.88 7.73 1.98
N PHE A 9 10.92 8.25 1.32
CA PHE A 9 12.23 8.58 1.91
C PHE A 9 12.61 10.06 1.72
N GLU A 10 11.65 10.92 1.37
CA GLU A 10 11.89 12.35 1.12
C GLU A 10 11.51 13.24 2.31
N ASN A 11 10.95 12.65 3.37
CA ASN A 11 10.55 13.35 4.60
C ASN A 11 11.61 13.18 5.70
N ASP A 12 11.91 14.25 6.45
CA ASP A 12 12.88 14.24 7.54
C ASP A 12 12.53 13.19 8.62
N ALA A 13 11.26 13.09 9.05
CA ALA A 13 10.83 12.09 10.02
C ALA A 13 11.01 10.66 9.50
N ALA A 14 10.85 10.45 8.18
CA ALA A 14 11.14 9.18 7.54
C ALA A 14 12.64 8.88 7.57
N LEU A 15 13.50 9.85 7.23
CA LEU A 15 14.95 9.69 7.23
C LEU A 15 15.53 9.47 8.65
N ASP A 16 14.98 10.17 9.64
CA ASP A 16 15.33 9.98 11.05
C ASP A 16 15.01 8.55 11.48
N TYR A 17 13.81 8.06 11.15
CA TYR A 17 13.45 6.68 11.45
C TYR A 17 14.29 5.65 10.67
N VAL A 18 14.69 5.94 9.42
CA VAL A 18 15.66 5.11 8.69
C VAL A 18 16.96 4.96 9.48
N ALA A 19 17.44 6.00 10.16
CA ALA A 19 18.63 5.91 11.00
C ALA A 19 18.39 5.05 12.26
N GLU A 20 17.18 5.07 12.83
CA GLU A 20 16.80 4.30 14.02
C GLU A 20 16.73 2.78 13.78
N ILE A 21 16.39 2.31 12.57
CA ILE A 21 16.15 0.89 12.28
C ILE A 21 17.43 0.04 12.44
N GLN A 22 17.50 -0.81 13.47
CA GLN A 22 18.62 -1.74 13.66
C GLN A 22 18.19 -3.21 13.62
N SER A 23 16.90 -3.48 13.74
CA SER A 23 16.33 -4.82 13.83
C SER A 23 14.89 -4.88 13.34
N VAL A 24 14.37 -6.11 13.20
CA VAL A 24 12.94 -6.34 12.90
C VAL A 24 12.03 -5.83 14.03
N ALA A 25 12.52 -5.80 15.28
CA ALA A 25 11.74 -5.30 16.40
C ALA A 25 11.47 -3.79 16.31
N ASP A 26 12.39 -3.03 15.70
CA ASP A 26 12.20 -1.59 15.48
C ASP A 26 11.10 -1.34 14.43
N LEU A 27 11.00 -2.23 13.44
CA LEU A 27 9.91 -2.22 12.45
C LEU A 27 8.56 -2.53 13.11
N ASP A 28 8.51 -3.55 13.96
CA ASP A 28 7.30 -3.95 14.69
C ASP A 28 6.82 -2.84 15.64
N ALA A 29 7.74 -2.17 16.33
CA ALA A 29 7.44 -1.09 17.26
C ALA A 29 6.75 0.12 16.59
N ALA A 30 6.99 0.36 15.30
CA ALA A 30 6.32 1.41 14.55
C ALA A 30 4.86 1.06 14.14
N LEU A 31 4.41 -0.17 14.35
CA LEU A 31 3.12 -0.68 13.86
C LEU A 31 2.05 -0.77 14.96
N THR A 32 2.05 0.22 15.85
CA THR A 32 1.14 0.28 17.01
C THR A 32 -0.03 1.23 16.82
N VAL A 33 -0.16 1.85 15.65
CA VAL A 33 -1.13 2.93 15.39
C VAL A 33 -2.50 2.43 14.93
N ALA A 34 -2.56 1.26 14.29
CA ALA A 34 -3.81 0.63 13.91
C ALA A 34 -4.61 0.19 15.16
N GLY A 35 -5.86 0.64 15.26
CA GLY A 35 -6.78 0.26 16.34
C GLY A 35 -6.87 1.24 17.52
N SER A 36 -6.09 2.33 17.54
CA SER A 36 -6.20 3.38 18.56
C SER A 36 -7.53 4.14 18.52
N GLY A 37 -8.21 4.15 17.36
CA GLY A 37 -9.45 4.91 17.14
C GLY A 37 -9.21 6.40 16.92
N GLU A 38 -8.00 6.90 17.11
CA GLU A 38 -7.57 8.27 16.84
C GLU A 38 -7.00 8.40 15.41
N ALA A 39 -6.70 9.62 14.96
CA ALA A 39 -5.98 9.81 13.70
C ALA A 39 -4.48 9.58 13.95
N VAL A 40 -3.79 8.92 13.00
CA VAL A 40 -2.35 8.69 13.12
C VAL A 40 -1.60 10.01 12.94
N ASP A 41 -0.67 10.31 13.85
CA ASP A 41 0.18 11.52 13.79
C ASP A 41 1.04 11.54 12.52
N ALA A 42 1.47 12.72 12.07
CA ALA A 42 2.25 12.86 10.84
C ALA A 42 3.60 12.12 10.89
N ASP A 43 4.32 12.17 12.01
CA ASP A 43 5.62 11.52 12.17
C ASP A 43 5.45 10.00 12.30
N GLU A 44 4.43 9.56 13.04
CA GLU A 44 4.07 8.14 13.13
C GLU A 44 3.67 7.58 11.76
N SER A 45 2.94 8.35 10.96
CA SER A 45 2.58 7.98 9.59
C SER A 45 3.82 7.78 8.72
N CYS A 46 4.82 8.65 8.84
CA CYS A 46 6.10 8.50 8.14
C CYS A 46 6.83 7.21 8.57
N ARG A 47 6.85 6.91 9.88
CA ARG A 47 7.44 5.67 10.41
C ARG A 47 6.76 4.41 9.85
N VAL A 48 5.43 4.40 9.81
CA VAL A 48 4.64 3.29 9.22
C VAL A 48 4.94 3.12 7.74
N ILE A 49 5.04 4.22 6.98
CA ILE A 49 5.37 4.18 5.54
C ILE A 49 6.77 3.56 5.33
N VAL A 50 7.78 3.98 6.09
CA VAL A 50 9.13 3.40 6.02
C VAL A 50 9.14 1.93 6.44
N ALA A 51 8.39 1.55 7.47
CA ALA A 51 8.26 0.15 7.87
C ALA A 51 7.64 -0.70 6.75
N ALA A 52 6.62 -0.17 6.07
CA ALA A 52 6.02 -0.82 4.91
C ALA A 52 7.00 -1.00 3.75
N GLU A 53 7.83 0.00 3.44
CA GLU A 53 8.91 -0.12 2.45
C GLU A 53 9.91 -1.21 2.82
N CYS A 54 10.30 -1.29 4.10
CA CYS A 54 11.21 -2.32 4.59
C CYS A 54 10.62 -3.72 4.41
N ILE A 55 9.35 -3.92 4.78
CA ILE A 55 8.68 -5.23 4.63
C ILE A 55 8.48 -5.60 3.15
N ALA A 56 8.12 -4.64 2.29
CA ALA A 56 8.06 -4.87 0.85
C ALA A 56 9.43 -5.29 0.29
N ALA A 57 10.52 -4.63 0.71
CA ALA A 57 11.88 -4.97 0.33
C ALA A 57 12.29 -6.37 0.83
N MET A 58 12.01 -6.70 2.10
CA MET A 58 12.28 -8.03 2.66
C MET A 58 11.47 -9.15 1.98
N ARG A 59 10.33 -8.82 1.35
CA ARG A 59 9.53 -9.74 0.51
C ARG A 59 9.98 -9.80 -0.96
N GLY A 60 11.00 -9.03 -1.33
CA GLY A 60 11.65 -9.02 -2.65
C GLY A 60 11.11 -7.96 -3.62
N HIS A 61 10.34 -6.99 -3.12
CA HIS A 61 9.69 -5.92 -3.89
C HIS A 61 10.17 -4.52 -3.44
N ALA A 62 11.48 -4.36 -3.29
CA ALA A 62 12.11 -3.12 -2.86
C ALA A 62 11.80 -1.95 -3.81
N SER A 63 11.67 -0.74 -3.25
CA SER A 63 11.55 0.50 -4.01
C SER A 63 12.89 0.79 -4.72
N PRO A 64 12.89 1.37 -5.93
CA PRO A 64 14.10 1.92 -6.53
C PRO A 64 14.75 3.01 -5.66
N ASP A 65 13.96 3.70 -4.82
CA ASP A 65 14.44 4.79 -3.96
C ASP A 65 14.89 4.31 -2.58
N LEU A 66 14.93 2.99 -2.34
CA LEU A 66 15.38 2.43 -1.06
C LEU A 66 16.85 2.79 -0.80
N PRO A 67 17.19 3.48 0.31
CA PRO A 67 18.56 3.83 0.61
C PRO A 67 19.49 2.61 0.74
N ASP A 68 20.67 2.66 0.11
CA ASP A 68 21.63 1.54 0.09
C ASP A 68 22.04 1.05 1.49
N ASN A 69 22.20 1.98 2.45
CA ASN A 69 22.53 1.66 3.84
C ASN A 69 21.41 0.89 4.55
N LEU A 70 20.15 1.16 4.21
CA LEU A 70 18.99 0.46 4.72
C LEU A 70 18.87 -0.90 4.03
N ALA A 71 19.03 -0.96 2.71
CA ALA A 71 19.03 -2.21 1.96
C ALA A 71 20.06 -3.22 2.50
N GLY A 72 21.27 -2.74 2.84
CA GLY A 72 22.31 -3.55 3.47
C GLY A 72 21.91 -4.11 4.85
N ARG A 73 21.23 -3.32 5.69
CA ARG A 73 20.71 -3.78 6.99
C ARG A 73 19.59 -4.80 6.82
N LEU A 74 18.63 -4.53 5.93
CA LEU A 74 17.48 -5.41 5.68
C LEU A 74 17.89 -6.80 5.19
N ALA A 75 18.99 -6.90 4.44
CA ALA A 75 19.53 -8.20 4.02
C ALA A 75 19.86 -9.13 5.20
N GLY A 76 20.20 -8.57 6.38
CA GLY A 76 20.46 -9.31 7.61
C GLY A 76 19.22 -9.67 8.42
N PHE A 77 18.05 -9.08 8.13
CA PHE A 77 16.83 -9.25 8.93
C PHE A 77 16.06 -10.54 8.58
N GLY A 78 16.32 -11.13 7.41
CA GLY A 78 15.65 -12.33 6.94
C GLY A 78 14.22 -12.10 6.46
N LYS A 79 13.43 -13.18 6.40
CA LYS A 79 12.03 -13.14 5.95
C LYS A 79 11.14 -12.57 7.07
N PRO A 80 10.24 -11.60 6.79
CA PRO A 80 9.32 -11.09 7.79
C PRO A 80 8.26 -12.16 8.14
N SER A 81 7.82 -12.17 9.40
CA SER A 81 6.71 -13.04 9.81
C SER A 81 5.40 -12.62 9.15
N MET A 82 4.45 -13.55 9.00
CA MET A 82 3.12 -13.19 8.49
C MET A 82 2.36 -12.25 9.43
N ALA A 83 2.59 -12.34 10.73
CA ALA A 83 2.01 -11.40 11.70
C ALA A 83 2.50 -9.97 11.43
N LEU A 84 3.81 -9.79 11.27
CA LEU A 84 4.42 -8.49 10.98
C LEU A 84 3.96 -7.94 9.62
N PHE A 85 3.87 -8.81 8.61
CA PHE A 85 3.35 -8.45 7.30
C PHE A 85 1.90 -7.94 7.35
N ASN A 86 1.02 -8.61 8.10
CA ASN A 86 -0.36 -8.15 8.24
C ASN A 86 -0.46 -6.87 9.08
N ALA A 87 0.30 -6.79 10.18
CA ALA A 87 0.37 -5.58 11.00
C ALA A 87 0.76 -4.36 10.16
N VAL A 88 1.76 -4.48 9.28
CA VAL A 88 2.18 -3.33 8.45
C VAL A 88 1.13 -2.95 7.40
N ARG A 89 0.40 -3.93 6.85
CA ARG A 89 -0.71 -3.66 5.92
C ARG A 89 -1.83 -2.91 6.61
N ASP A 90 -2.22 -3.34 7.81
CA ASP A 90 -3.31 -2.72 8.56
C ASP A 90 -2.96 -1.29 8.97
N ASN A 91 -1.73 -1.07 9.47
CA ASN A 91 -1.24 0.26 9.83
C ASN A 91 -1.10 1.18 8.61
N LEU A 92 -0.58 0.69 7.48
CA LEU A 92 -0.50 1.49 6.26
C LEU A 92 -1.90 1.85 5.74
N SER A 93 -2.87 0.94 5.85
CA SER A 93 -4.27 1.21 5.52
C SER A 93 -4.90 2.28 6.42
N ALA A 94 -4.57 2.27 7.71
CA ALA A 94 -4.96 3.32 8.65
C ALA A 94 -4.36 4.68 8.25
N VAL A 95 -3.07 4.73 7.90
CA VAL A 95 -2.41 5.96 7.41
C VAL A 95 -3.08 6.50 6.15
N MET A 96 -3.42 5.61 5.21
CA MET A 96 -4.10 5.96 3.96
C MET A 96 -5.53 6.50 4.15
N SER A 97 -6.20 6.18 5.26
CA SER A 97 -7.61 6.52 5.46
C SER A 97 -7.83 7.60 6.53
N LYS A 98 -6.96 7.67 7.53
CA LYS A 98 -7.14 8.50 8.73
C LYS A 98 -5.80 8.85 9.40
N SER A 99 -5.03 9.73 8.77
CA SER A 99 -3.82 10.31 9.35
C SER A 99 -3.78 11.83 9.23
N GLU A 100 -3.08 12.48 10.15
CA GLU A 100 -2.71 13.89 10.03
C GLU A 100 -1.87 14.13 8.77
N LEU A 101 -0.97 13.20 8.42
CA LEU A 101 -0.17 13.29 7.20
C LEU A 101 -1.06 13.39 5.94
N LEU A 102 -2.15 12.60 5.89
CA LEU A 102 -3.13 12.68 4.81
C LEU A 102 -3.83 14.03 4.75
N ASP A 103 -4.21 14.59 5.91
CA ASP A 103 -4.86 15.91 5.98
C ASP A 103 -3.87 17.02 5.53
N LEU A 104 -2.60 16.97 5.94
CA LEU A 104 -1.55 17.90 5.49
C LEU A 104 -1.35 17.87 3.95
N TRP A 105 -1.26 16.68 3.35
CA TRP A 105 -1.14 16.57 1.90
C TRP A 105 -2.40 17.02 1.16
N SER A 106 -3.58 16.79 1.74
CA SER A 106 -4.85 17.29 1.20
C SER A 106 -4.89 18.81 1.17
N GLU A 107 -4.37 19.48 2.19
CA GLU A 107 -4.30 20.95 2.28
C GLU A 107 -3.23 21.56 1.36
N SER A 108 -2.16 20.82 1.05
CA SER A 108 -1.05 21.30 0.21
C SER A 108 -1.41 21.49 -1.28
N GLY A 109 -2.44 20.80 -1.77
CA GLY A 109 -2.78 20.74 -3.20
C GLY A 109 -1.96 19.73 -4.02
N GLU A 110 -0.98 19.05 -3.41
CA GLU A 110 -0.12 18.03 -4.05
C GLU A 110 -0.54 16.58 -3.74
N MET A 111 -1.72 16.41 -3.15
CA MET A 111 -2.32 15.12 -2.80
C MET A 111 -2.27 14.05 -3.92
N PRO A 112 -2.46 14.35 -5.23
CA PRO A 112 -2.38 13.33 -6.26
C PRO A 112 -1.04 12.61 -6.33
N GLY A 113 0.08 13.29 -6.05
CA GLY A 113 1.40 12.67 -6.01
C GLY A 113 1.54 11.71 -4.84
N PHE A 114 1.16 12.17 -3.65
CA PHE A 114 1.16 11.37 -2.42
C PHE A 114 0.25 10.13 -2.51
N ALA A 115 -0.97 10.27 -3.05
CA ALA A 115 -1.91 9.16 -3.24
C ALA A 115 -1.33 8.06 -4.13
N ARG A 116 -0.63 8.46 -5.21
CA ARG A 116 0.03 7.53 -6.12
C ARG A 116 1.15 6.79 -5.43
N ALA A 117 2.02 7.50 -4.69
CA ALA A 117 3.13 6.88 -3.96
C ALA A 117 2.64 5.84 -2.94
N LEU A 118 1.62 6.17 -2.14
CA LEU A 118 1.03 5.22 -1.18
C LEU A 118 0.34 4.04 -1.87
N THR A 119 -0.35 4.27 -2.98
CA THR A 119 -0.98 3.19 -3.75
C THR A 119 0.07 2.24 -4.32
N GLU A 120 1.16 2.76 -4.89
CA GLU A 120 2.26 1.94 -5.41
C GLU A 120 2.92 1.11 -4.31
N LEU A 121 3.16 1.70 -3.14
CA LEU A 121 3.69 0.99 -1.97
C LEU A 121 2.76 -0.15 -1.55
N MET A 122 1.45 0.13 -1.41
CA MET A 122 0.47 -0.90 -1.06
C MET A 122 0.40 -2.02 -2.11
N GLU A 123 0.45 -1.68 -3.41
CA GLU A 123 0.51 -2.67 -4.49
C GLU A 123 1.78 -3.53 -4.40
N ARG A 124 2.96 -2.94 -4.14
CA ARG A 124 4.20 -3.70 -3.96
C ARG A 124 4.17 -4.59 -2.73
N LEU A 125 3.61 -4.11 -1.62
CA LEU A 125 3.48 -4.86 -0.38
C LEU A 125 2.56 -6.07 -0.56
N ASN A 126 1.46 -5.91 -1.30
CA ASN A 126 0.47 -6.96 -1.50
C ASN A 126 0.92 -8.06 -2.47
N LYS A 127 1.99 -7.86 -3.24
CA LYS A 127 2.53 -8.91 -4.11
C LYS A 127 2.96 -10.14 -3.29
N PRO A 128 2.75 -11.36 -3.83
CA PRO A 128 3.26 -12.58 -3.22
C PRO A 128 4.77 -12.49 -3.02
N GLN A 129 5.26 -13.08 -1.94
CA GLN A 129 6.70 -13.09 -1.68
C GLN A 129 7.45 -13.72 -2.86
N ARG A 130 8.50 -13.04 -3.35
CA ARG A 130 9.31 -13.53 -4.47
C ARG A 130 10.02 -14.82 -4.07
N LYS A 131 9.59 -15.95 -4.66
CA LYS A 131 10.33 -17.22 -4.62
C LYS A 131 11.49 -17.18 -5.64
N PRO A 132 12.61 -17.90 -5.42
CA PRO A 132 13.64 -18.06 -6.45
C PRO A 132 13.01 -18.64 -7.73
N ALA A 133 13.34 -18.05 -8.87
CA ALA A 133 12.56 -18.21 -10.10
C ALA A 133 12.50 -19.66 -10.60
N LYS A 134 11.28 -20.17 -10.83
CA LYS A 134 11.01 -21.20 -11.85
C LYS A 134 10.60 -20.52 -13.14
N ALA A 135 10.88 -21.18 -14.28
CA ALA A 135 10.61 -20.67 -15.63
C ALA A 135 9.21 -20.04 -15.74
N ARG A 136 9.16 -18.79 -16.22
CA ARG A 136 7.95 -17.97 -16.37
C ARG A 136 6.84 -18.75 -17.09
N LYS A 137 5.66 -18.85 -16.47
CA LYS A 137 4.41 -19.05 -17.21
C LYS A 137 4.17 -17.82 -18.09
N LYS A 138 3.52 -17.99 -19.25
CA LYS A 138 3.19 -16.93 -20.22
C LYS A 138 2.86 -15.61 -19.53
N GLU A 139 3.53 -14.54 -19.95
CA GLU A 139 3.19 -13.19 -19.51
C GLU A 139 1.70 -12.94 -19.77
N PRO A 140 0.96 -12.38 -18.80
CA PRO A 140 -0.42 -12.00 -19.03
C PRO A 140 -0.47 -11.06 -20.24
N GLN A 141 -1.47 -11.24 -21.11
CA GLN A 141 -1.59 -10.37 -22.29
C GLN A 141 -1.88 -8.94 -21.84
N PRO A 142 -1.20 -7.94 -22.41
CA PRO A 142 -1.46 -6.54 -22.10
C PRO A 142 -2.91 -6.19 -22.44
N ASN A 143 -3.57 -5.46 -21.55
CA ASN A 143 -4.88 -4.87 -21.86
C ASN A 143 -4.66 -3.55 -22.61
N PRO A 144 -5.05 -3.46 -23.90
CA PRO A 144 -4.84 -2.26 -24.70
C PRO A 144 -5.87 -1.17 -24.42
N SER A 145 -6.88 -1.44 -23.59
CA SER A 145 -7.92 -0.47 -23.27
C SER A 145 -7.31 0.76 -22.59
N PRO A 146 -7.70 1.99 -22.96
CA PRO A 146 -7.19 3.19 -22.34
C PRO A 146 -7.76 3.34 -20.92
N CYS A 147 -6.92 3.77 -20.00
CA CYS A 147 -7.35 4.24 -18.69
C CYS A 147 -8.19 5.50 -18.85
N MET A 148 -9.39 5.53 -18.25
CA MET A 148 -10.34 6.64 -18.36
C MET A 148 -9.87 7.96 -17.71
N PHE A 149 -8.74 7.94 -17.01
CA PHE A 149 -8.17 9.10 -16.31
C PHE A 149 -6.91 9.67 -16.99
N CYS A 150 -6.07 8.83 -17.61
CA CYS A 150 -4.78 9.25 -18.18
C CYS A 150 -4.61 8.89 -19.68
N ASP A 151 -5.60 8.23 -20.29
CA ASP A 151 -5.63 7.75 -21.67
C ASP A 151 -4.48 6.80 -22.07
N GLN A 152 -3.65 6.37 -21.11
CA GLN A 152 -2.60 5.38 -21.33
C GLN A 152 -3.17 3.96 -21.29
N PRO A 153 -2.56 3.01 -22.03
CA PRO A 153 -2.96 1.60 -21.96
C PRO A 153 -2.82 1.04 -20.54
N MET A 154 -3.71 0.12 -20.18
CA MET A 154 -3.72 -0.53 -18.87
C MET A 154 -2.45 -1.36 -18.59
N GLY A 155 -1.79 -1.87 -19.63
CA GLY A 155 -0.53 -2.62 -19.51
C GLY A 155 -0.72 -4.08 -19.09
N ASP A 156 0.34 -4.67 -18.54
CA ASP A 156 0.39 -6.10 -18.20
C ASP A 156 -0.21 -6.37 -16.81
N GLY A 157 -1.21 -7.25 -16.73
CA GLY A 157 -1.70 -7.78 -15.45
C GLY A 157 -2.62 -6.87 -14.63
N ALA A 158 -2.80 -5.60 -15.00
CA ALA A 158 -3.72 -4.69 -14.32
C ALA A 158 -5.07 -4.60 -15.05
N PHE A 159 -6.11 -5.18 -14.46
CA PHE A 159 -7.47 -5.19 -15.01
C PHE A 159 -8.46 -4.63 -13.98
N HIS A 160 -8.49 -3.32 -13.80
CA HIS A 160 -9.45 -2.71 -12.89
C HIS A 160 -10.49 -1.94 -13.71
N MET A 161 -11.74 -2.36 -13.55
CA MET A 161 -12.90 -1.71 -14.16
C MET A 161 -13.67 -1.01 -13.05
N LEU A 162 -13.89 0.29 -13.24
CA LEU A 162 -14.77 1.07 -12.37
C LEU A 162 -16.11 1.22 -13.09
N ASP A 163 -17.17 0.87 -12.39
CA ASP A 163 -18.55 1.09 -12.83
C ASP A 163 -19.31 1.93 -11.81
N VAL A 164 -19.87 3.04 -12.29
CA VAL A 164 -20.78 3.92 -11.57
C VAL A 164 -22.20 3.61 -12.04
N ILE A 165 -23.04 3.16 -11.12
CA ILE A 165 -24.47 2.94 -11.35
C ILE A 165 -25.20 4.19 -10.85
N ILE A 166 -25.89 4.86 -11.77
CA ILE A 166 -26.68 6.06 -11.51
C ILE A 166 -28.14 5.61 -11.44
N HIS A 167 -28.76 5.74 -10.27
CA HIS A 167 -30.19 5.54 -10.10
C HIS A 167 -30.91 6.85 -10.47
N GLU A 168 -31.65 6.83 -11.58
CA GLU A 168 -32.38 8.00 -12.08
C GLU A 168 -33.76 8.11 -11.41
N ASP A 169 -34.36 6.97 -11.09
CA ASP A 169 -35.53 6.80 -10.22
C ASP A 169 -35.50 5.42 -9.52
N ASP A 170 -36.60 5.01 -8.90
CA ASP A 170 -36.69 3.76 -8.13
C ASP A 170 -36.57 2.48 -8.99
N ILE A 171 -36.59 2.58 -10.32
CA ILE A 171 -36.63 1.43 -11.24
C ILE A 171 -35.64 1.53 -12.41
N SER A 172 -35.16 2.73 -12.73
CA SER A 172 -34.25 2.98 -13.83
C SER A 172 -32.83 3.26 -13.32
N THR A 173 -31.88 2.56 -13.92
CA THR A 173 -30.47 2.76 -13.66
C THR A 173 -29.71 2.90 -14.96
N SER A 174 -28.76 3.82 -14.99
CA SER A 174 -27.76 3.90 -16.05
C SER A 174 -26.39 3.55 -15.50
N LYS A 175 -25.63 2.76 -16.26
CA LYS A 175 -24.29 2.31 -15.89
C LYS A 175 -23.28 3.07 -16.74
N ARG A 176 -22.34 3.76 -16.09
CA ARG A 176 -21.20 4.41 -16.73
C ARG A 176 -19.93 3.87 -16.12
N GLY A 177 -18.91 3.62 -16.91
CA GLY A 177 -17.69 3.01 -16.40
C GLY A 177 -16.61 2.88 -17.45
N GLY A 178 -15.43 2.49 -16.99
CA GLY A 178 -14.26 2.35 -17.82
C GLY A 178 -13.14 1.62 -17.10
N TRP A 179 -12.10 1.31 -17.86
CA TRP A 179 -10.86 0.82 -17.30
C TRP A 179 -10.12 1.95 -16.61
N ALA A 180 -9.50 1.68 -15.47
CA ALA A 180 -8.73 2.67 -14.73
C ALA A 180 -7.52 2.01 -14.05
N HIS A 181 -6.33 2.60 -14.16
CA HIS A 181 -5.24 2.23 -13.26
C HIS A 181 -5.64 2.56 -11.82
N LEU A 182 -5.35 1.69 -10.85
CA LEU A 182 -5.70 1.94 -9.44
C LEU A 182 -5.11 3.26 -8.94
N GLN A 183 -3.86 3.53 -9.32
CA GLN A 183 -3.15 4.76 -8.98
C GLN A 183 -3.83 6.01 -9.57
N CYS A 184 -4.37 5.91 -10.80
CA CYS A 184 -5.11 7.02 -11.40
C CYS A 184 -6.46 7.24 -10.72
N LEU A 185 -7.15 6.14 -10.38
CA LEU A 185 -8.41 6.17 -9.64
C LEU A 185 -8.22 6.79 -8.25
N ASN A 186 -7.26 6.32 -7.46
CA ASN A 186 -6.99 6.85 -6.12
C ASN A 186 -6.51 8.31 -6.15
N ALA A 187 -5.79 8.73 -7.19
CA ALA A 187 -5.42 10.13 -7.38
C ALA A 187 -6.63 11.04 -7.68
N ALA A 188 -7.73 10.49 -8.20
CA ALA A 188 -8.97 11.22 -8.51
C ALA A 188 -10.03 11.12 -7.41
N LEU A 189 -9.93 10.12 -6.53
CA LEU A 189 -10.85 9.93 -5.41
C LEU A 189 -10.55 10.91 -4.27
N HIS A 190 -11.57 11.15 -3.44
CA HIS A 190 -11.35 11.84 -2.17
C HIS A 190 -10.35 11.04 -1.32
N PRO A 191 -9.37 11.69 -0.66
CA PRO A 191 -8.26 10.99 0.01
C PRO A 191 -8.71 9.96 1.05
N LYS A 192 -9.83 10.21 1.73
CA LYS A 192 -10.43 9.30 2.74
C LYS A 192 -11.16 8.08 2.15
N HIS A 193 -11.21 7.95 0.83
CA HIS A 193 -11.94 6.90 0.12
C HIS A 193 -11.07 6.16 -0.91
N MET A 194 -9.75 6.11 -0.70
CA MET A 194 -8.85 5.33 -1.55
C MET A 194 -9.22 3.84 -1.54
N ILE A 195 -9.13 3.22 -2.72
CA ILE A 195 -9.39 1.80 -2.93
C ILE A 195 -8.07 1.04 -2.87
N GLN A 196 -8.06 -0.09 -2.18
CA GLN A 196 -6.90 -0.97 -2.05
C GLN A 196 -7.22 -2.31 -2.70
N ASN A 197 -6.30 -2.84 -3.50
CA ASN A 197 -6.42 -4.19 -4.05
C ASN A 197 -5.65 -5.18 -3.17
N TRP A 198 -6.34 -6.24 -2.71
CA TRP A 198 -5.80 -7.22 -1.80
C TRP A 198 -5.51 -8.50 -2.59
N GLU A 199 -4.24 -8.75 -2.88
CA GLU A 199 -3.82 -10.05 -3.40
C GLU A 199 -3.64 -11.03 -2.23
N PHE A 200 -4.29 -12.19 -2.34
CA PHE A 200 -4.19 -13.27 -1.39
C PHE A 200 -3.30 -14.37 -1.98
N ASP A 201 -2.25 -14.76 -1.24
CA ASP A 201 -1.46 -15.95 -1.53
C ASP A 201 -1.83 -17.10 -0.58
N ASP A 202 -1.45 -18.34 -0.93
CA ASP A 202 -1.81 -19.53 -0.14
C ASP A 202 -1.33 -19.42 1.32
N GLU A 203 -0.16 -18.82 1.55
CA GLU A 203 0.43 -18.63 2.88
C GLU A 203 -0.41 -17.65 3.72
N LEU A 204 -0.88 -16.56 3.11
CA LEU A 204 -1.77 -15.58 3.74
C LEU A 204 -3.13 -16.20 4.05
N LEU A 205 -3.72 -16.97 3.13
CA LEU A 205 -5.02 -17.62 3.33
C LEU A 205 -4.98 -18.62 4.47
N GLU A 206 -3.93 -19.46 4.53
CA GLU A 206 -3.72 -20.41 5.63
C GLU A 206 -3.58 -19.68 6.97
N TRP A 207 -2.82 -18.58 7.01
CA TRP A 207 -2.65 -17.78 8.21
C TRP A 207 -3.98 -17.17 8.68
N ILE A 208 -4.74 -16.54 7.79
CA ILE A 208 -6.05 -15.94 8.12
C ILE A 208 -7.00 -17.01 8.64
N SER A 209 -7.08 -18.16 7.97
CA SER A 209 -7.95 -19.27 8.39
C SER A 209 -7.64 -19.72 9.82
N ARG A 210 -6.35 -19.92 10.14
CA ARG A 210 -5.93 -20.31 11.49
C ARG A 210 -6.31 -19.26 12.53
N LYS A 211 -6.10 -17.98 12.20
CA LYS A 211 -6.39 -16.85 13.09
C LYS A 211 -7.89 -16.75 13.40
N MET A 212 -8.75 -16.94 12.39
CA MET A 212 -10.21 -16.98 12.59
C MET A 212 -10.64 -18.19 13.44
N ASP A 213 -10.02 -19.35 13.26
CA ASP A 213 -10.34 -20.55 14.05
C ASP A 213 -9.92 -20.37 15.52
N GLU A 214 -8.77 -19.74 15.77
CA GLU A 214 -8.33 -19.35 17.12
C GLU A 214 -9.34 -18.40 17.78
N GLU A 215 -9.78 -17.35 17.08
CA GLU A 215 -10.78 -16.39 17.58
C GLU A 215 -12.14 -17.04 17.84
N ARG A 216 -12.59 -17.95 16.96
CA ARG A 216 -13.82 -18.73 17.17
C ARG A 216 -13.73 -19.68 18.36
N SER A 217 -12.54 -20.21 18.65
CA SER A 217 -12.32 -21.11 19.80
C SER A 217 -12.18 -20.37 21.13
N ALA A 218 -11.88 -19.07 21.08
CA ALA A 218 -11.76 -18.19 22.25
C ALA A 218 -13.08 -17.48 22.63
N SER A 219 -14.10 -17.54 21.77
CA SER A 219 -15.46 -17.02 21.99
C SER A 219 -16.41 -18.11 22.50
#